data_AF-A0A1G6VP10-F1
#
_entry.id   AF-A0A1G6VP10-F1
#
_cell.length_a   1.000
_cell.length_b   1.000
_cell.length_c   1.000
_cell.angle_alpha   90.00
_cell.angle_beta   90.00
_cell.angle_gamma   90.00
#
_symmetry.space_group_name_H-M   'P 1'
#
loop_
_entity.id
_entity.type
_entity.pdbx_description
1 polymer ?
#
loop_
_entity_poly.entity_id
_entity_poly.type
_entity_poly.pdbx_seq_one_letter_code
_entity_poly.pdbx_strand_id
1 'polypeptide(L)'
;MANPAQQEEIIDTFKKQEVDVLAVSVIDPDRLTPILTGVRRKGITVLTWDADSHPEGRDFFINMVDAEKLAEHLLDSLAAQIGEEGEYGSNG
;
A
#
# COMPACT_ATOMS: atom_id res chain seq x y z
N MET A 1 -3.31 -15.57 17.78
CA MET A 1 -2.09 -15.58 16.96
C MET A 1 -2.48 -15.11 15.58
N ALA A 2 -1.77 -14.14 15.01
CA ALA A 2 -2.05 -13.69 13.66
C ALA A 2 -1.62 -14.77 12.64
N ASN A 3 -2.37 -14.91 11.54
CA ASN A 3 -2.20 -16.00 10.58
C ASN A 3 -1.72 -15.44 9.23
N PRO A 4 -0.49 -15.77 8.78
CA PRO A 4 0.02 -15.30 7.49
C PRO A 4 -0.86 -15.68 6.30
N ALA A 5 -1.51 -16.85 6.33
CA ALA A 5 -2.39 -17.29 5.24
C ALA A 5 -3.63 -16.40 5.07
N GLN A 6 -4.16 -15.86 6.18
CA GLN A 6 -5.29 -14.91 6.11
C GLN A 6 -4.83 -13.56 5.54
N GLN A 7 -3.60 -13.14 5.85
CA GLN A 7 -3.05 -11.91 5.28
C GLN A 7 -2.81 -12.04 3.78
N GLU A 8 -2.36 -13.21 3.30
CA GLU A 8 -2.24 -13.50 1.87
C GLU A 8 -3.57 -13.37 1.13
N GLU A 9 -4.66 -13.92 1.68
CA GLU A 9 -5.99 -13.84 1.07
C GLU A 9 -6.49 -12.39 0.93
N ILE A 10 -6.22 -11.56 1.94
CA ILE A 10 -6.55 -10.14 1.92
C ILE A 10 -5.72 -9.41 0.86
N ILE A 11 -4.40 -9.66 0.80
CA ILE A 11 -3.52 -9.07 -0.22
C ILE A 11 -3.98 -9.46 -1.63
N ASP A 12 -4.34 -10.72 -1.85
CA ASP A 12 -4.83 -11.19 -3.14
C ASP A 12 -6.18 -10.56 -3.52
N THR A 13 -7.02 -10.21 -2.54
CA THR A 13 -8.27 -9.49 -2.77
C THR A 13 -7.99 -8.07 -3.27
N PHE A 14 -7.12 -7.31 -2.59
CA PHE A 14 -6.76 -5.96 -3.04
C PHE A 14 -6.04 -5.96 -4.39
N LYS A 15 -5.20 -6.96 -4.63
CA LYS A 15 -4.55 -7.19 -5.93
C LYS A 15 -5.54 -7.44 -7.07
N LYS A 16 -6.71 -8.05 -6.79
CA LYS A 16 -7.79 -8.26 -7.76
C LYS A 16 -8.67 -7.02 -7.95
N GLN A 17 -8.75 -6.18 -6.92
CA GLN A 17 -9.46 -4.90 -6.97
C GLN A 17 -8.66 -3.81 -7.68
N GLU A 18 -7.40 -4.08 -8.06
CA GLU A 18 -6.52 -3.15 -8.79
C GLU A 18 -6.40 -1.79 -8.08
N VAL A 19 -6.28 -1.82 -6.74
CA VAL A 19 -6.06 -0.61 -5.94
C VAL A 19 -4.75 0.07 -6.33
N ASP A 20 -4.68 1.39 -6.21
CA ASP A 20 -3.47 2.15 -6.52
C ASP A 20 -2.35 1.93 -5.49
N VAL A 21 -2.75 1.76 -4.22
CA VAL A 21 -1.83 1.66 -3.08
C VAL A 21 -2.27 0.56 -2.10
N LEU A 22 -1.31 -0.26 -1.66
CA LEU A 22 -1.46 -1.26 -0.62
C LEU A 22 -0.55 -0.92 0.57
N ALA A 23 -1.14 -0.55 1.72
CA ALA A 23 -0.43 -0.35 2.98
C ALA A 23 -0.57 -1.59 3.88
N VAL A 24 0.54 -2.16 4.37
CA VAL A 24 0.54 -3.44 5.10
C VAL A 24 1.56 -3.48 6.24
N SER A 25 1.16 -3.98 7.42
CA SER A 25 2.10 -4.37 8.47
C SER A 25 2.40 -5.86 8.34
N VAL A 26 3.64 -6.21 8.06
CA VAL A 26 4.04 -7.53 7.54
C VAL A 26 4.26 -8.51 8.69
N ILE A 27 3.39 -9.52 8.79
CA ILE A 27 3.48 -10.53 9.87
C ILE A 27 4.66 -11.48 9.70
N ASP A 28 4.99 -11.83 8.46
CA ASP A 28 6.00 -12.81 8.08
C ASP A 28 6.73 -12.29 6.83
N PRO A 29 7.91 -11.67 7.00
CA PRO A 29 8.65 -11.06 5.90
C PRO A 29 9.05 -12.08 4.84
N ASP A 30 9.50 -13.27 5.23
CA ASP A 30 9.99 -14.28 4.29
C ASP A 30 8.86 -14.82 3.42
N ARG A 31 7.68 -15.00 4.01
CA ARG A 31 6.52 -15.54 3.30
C ARG A 31 5.82 -14.49 2.43
N LEU A 32 5.68 -13.25 2.92
CA LEU A 32 4.89 -12.22 2.23
C LEU A 32 5.68 -11.40 1.21
N THR A 33 7.01 -11.30 1.33
CA THR A 33 7.84 -10.53 0.37
C THR A 33 7.65 -10.98 -1.09
N PRO A 34 7.68 -12.29 -1.43
CA PRO A 34 7.48 -12.72 -2.82
C PRO A 34 6.09 -12.33 -3.37
N ILE A 35 5.08 -12.34 -2.50
CA ILE A 35 3.69 -12.01 -2.87
C ILE A 35 3.56 -10.50 -3.12
N LEU A 36 4.06 -9.69 -2.20
CA LEU A 36 4.08 -8.23 -2.32
C LEU A 36 4.91 -7.78 -3.54
N THR A 37 6.00 -8.48 -3.84
CA THR A 37 6.75 -8.27 -5.10
C THR A 37 5.86 -8.49 -6.33
N GLY A 38 5.02 -9.54 -6.32
CA GLY A 38 4.05 -9.80 -7.37
C GLY A 38 2.94 -8.75 -7.48
N VAL A 39 2.55 -8.13 -6.35
CA VAL A 39 1.61 -7.00 -6.30
C VAL A 39 2.22 -5.76 -6.97
N ARG A 40 3.46 -5.41 -6.61
CA ARG A 40 4.20 -4.27 -7.21
C ARG A 40 4.34 -4.38 -8.72
N ARG A 41 4.58 -5.59 -9.23
CA ARG A 41 4.69 -5.84 -10.69
C ARG A 41 3.39 -5.56 -11.45
N LYS A 42 2.25 -5.44 -10.77
CA LYS A 42 0.99 -5.01 -11.39
C LYS A 42 0.79 -3.48 -11.39
N GLY A 43 1.78 -2.71 -10.92
CA GLY A 43 1.67 -1.25 -10.82
C GLY A 43 1.07 -0.76 -9.50
N ILE A 44 0.75 -1.66 -8.57
CA ILE A 44 0.22 -1.31 -7.26
C ILE A 44 1.40 -0.87 -6.37
N THR A 45 1.33 0.35 -5.82
CA THR A 45 2.36 0.85 -4.88
C THR A 45 2.22 0.12 -3.55
N VAL A 46 3.30 -0.48 -3.04
CA VAL A 46 3.29 -1.19 -1.75
C VAL A 46 4.03 -0.40 -0.69
N LEU A 47 3.35 -0.15 0.43
CA LEU A 47 3.88 0.52 1.59
C LEU A 47 3.83 -0.42 2.80
N THR A 48 4.93 -0.53 3.54
CA THR A 48 4.94 -1.24 4.81
C THR A 48 4.94 -0.26 5.98
N TRP A 49 4.31 -0.64 7.09
CA TRP A 49 4.28 0.18 8.31
C TRP A 49 4.34 -0.72 9.55
N ASP A 50 4.98 -0.24 10.62
CA ASP A 50 5.19 -0.95 11.90
C ASP A 50 6.07 -2.21 11.78
N ALA A 51 5.68 -3.20 10.98
CA ALA A 51 6.45 -4.39 10.63
C ALA A 51 6.71 -4.46 9.12
N ASP A 52 7.97 -4.74 8.75
CA ASP A 52 8.48 -4.57 7.39
C ASP A 52 8.58 -5.88 6.59
N SER A 53 8.55 -5.78 5.25
CA SER A 53 8.98 -6.84 4.33
C SER A 53 10.47 -6.69 4.00
N HIS A 54 11.05 -7.64 3.26
CA HIS A 54 12.35 -7.37 2.64
C HIS A 54 12.20 -6.23 1.61
N PRO A 55 13.24 -5.40 1.39
CA PRO A 55 13.13 -4.18 0.59
C PRO A 55 12.54 -4.35 -0.81
N GLU A 56 12.76 -5.50 -1.46
CA GLU A 56 12.20 -5.82 -2.77
C GLU A 56 10.67 -5.99 -2.77
N GLY A 57 10.08 -6.26 -1.61
CA GLY A 57 8.64 -6.44 -1.42
C GLY A 57 7.86 -5.14 -1.27
N ARG A 58 8.52 -3.97 -1.31
CA ARG A 58 7.87 -2.68 -1.03
C ARG A 58 8.50 -1.53 -1.79
N ASP A 59 7.78 -0.43 -1.87
CA ASP A 59 8.26 0.87 -2.36
C ASP A 59 8.71 1.75 -1.20
N PHE A 60 7.96 1.76 -0.09
CA PHE A 60 8.26 2.57 1.09
C PHE A 60 8.05 1.77 2.38
N PHE A 61 8.83 2.09 3.41
CA PHE A 61 8.61 1.60 4.78
C PHE A 61 8.48 2.79 5.72
N ILE A 62 7.39 2.80 6.47
CA ILE A 62 7.12 3.76 7.52
C ILE A 62 7.46 3.14 8.88
N ASN A 63 8.62 3.54 9.41
CA ASN A 63 8.94 3.26 10.80
C ASN A 63 8.41 4.41 11.69
N MET A 64 7.84 4.09 12.84
CA MET A 64 6.96 4.94 13.65
C MET A 64 7.62 6.15 14.35
N VAL A 65 8.76 6.64 13.85
CA VAL A 65 9.37 7.90 14.32
C VAL A 65 8.86 9.10 13.51
N ASP A 66 8.39 8.90 12.26
CA ASP A 66 7.97 9.96 11.33
C ASP A 66 6.61 9.70 10.63
N ALA A 67 5.81 8.76 11.15
CA ALA A 67 4.59 8.26 10.49
C ALA A 67 3.49 9.31 10.29
N GLU A 68 3.34 10.29 11.19
CA GLU A 68 2.33 11.34 11.07
C GLU A 68 2.56 12.22 9.83
N LYS A 69 3.81 12.65 9.59
CA LYS A 69 4.14 13.54 8.46
C LYS A 69 4.02 12.84 7.11
N LEU A 70 4.35 11.55 7.06
CA LEU A 70 4.21 10.76 5.84
C LEU A 70 2.76 10.37 5.57
N ALA A 71 1.97 10.08 6.61
CA ALA A 71 0.54 9.85 6.48
C ALA A 71 -0.18 11.10 5.94
N GLU A 72 0.19 12.31 6.40
CA GLU A 72 -0.28 13.57 5.83
C GLU A 72 0.05 13.66 4.33
N HIS A 73 1.30 13.43 3.94
CA HIS A 73 1.70 13.48 2.52
C HIS A 73 1.02 12.42 1.64
N LEU A 74 0.81 11.21 2.16
CA LEU A 74 0.13 10.15 1.43
C LEU A 74 -1.37 10.42 1.30
N LEU A 75 -2.00 10.93 2.34
CA LEU A 75 -3.40 11.37 2.29
C LEU A 75 -3.57 12.54 1.31
N ASP A 76 -2.65 13.50 1.30
CA ASP A 76 -2.64 14.61 0.34
C ASP A 76 -2.45 14.10 -1.10
N SER A 77 -1.56 13.12 -1.31
CA SER A 77 -1.29 12.55 -2.64
C SER A 77 -2.48 11.72 -3.15
N LEU A 78 -3.07 10.90 -2.29
CA LEU A 78 -4.28 10.13 -2.58
C LEU A 78 -5.47 11.07 -2.81
N ALA A 79 -5.63 12.11 -2.00
CA ALA A 79 -6.69 13.10 -2.17
C ALA A 79 -6.50 13.93 -3.45
N ALA A 80 -5.26 14.24 -3.85
CA ALA A 80 -4.97 14.89 -5.12
C ALA A 80 -5.30 13.98 -6.31
N GLN A 81 -4.92 12.70 -6.27
CA GLN A 81 -5.25 11.74 -7.34
C GLN A 81 -6.76 11.45 -7.42
N ILE A 82 -7.45 11.31 -6.29
CA ILE A 82 -8.91 11.15 -6.23
C ILE A 82 -9.64 12.44 -6.64
N GLY A 83 -9.06 13.61 -6.35
CA GLY A 83 -9.60 14.91 -6.74
C GLY A 83 -9.45 15.24 -8.23
N GLU A 84 -8.49 14.62 -8.92
CA GLU A 84 -8.31 14.74 -10.38
C GLU A 84 -9.22 13.80 -11.18
N GLU A 85 -9.71 12.69 -10.60
CA GLU A 85 -10.82 11.89 -11.17
C GLU A 85 -12.22 12.54 -11.00
N GLY A 86 -12.28 13.74 -10.42
CA GLY A 86 -13.43 14.63 -10.47
C GLY A 86 -13.27 15.72 -11.54
N GLU A 87 -13.25 15.35 -12.83
CA GLU A 87 -13.03 16.34 -13.89
C GLU A 87 -14.23 17.30 -14.05
N TYR A 88 -13.98 18.57 -13.68
CA TYR A 88 -14.51 19.84 -14.20
C TYR A 88 -15.87 19.84 -14.93
N GLY A 89 -16.88 20.39 -14.24
CA GLY A 89 -17.97 21.15 -14.86
C GLY A 89 -17.64 22.65 -14.87
N SER A 90 -17.14 23.17 -15.98
CA SER A 90 -16.94 24.60 -16.23
C SER A 90 -18.25 25.39 -16.27
N ASN A 91 -18.13 26.69 -16.01
CA ASN A 91 -18.83 27.82 -16.67
C ASN A 91 -19.96 28.49 -15.88
N GLY A 92 -19.74 29.75 -15.47
CA GLY A 92 -20.73 30.67 -14.91
C GLY A 92 -20.15 31.70 -13.94
#